data_AF-A0A238BJK3-F1
#
_entry.id   AF-A0A238BJK3-F1
#
_cell.length_a   1.000
_cell.length_b   1.000
_cell.length_c   1.000
_cell.angle_alpha   90.00
_cell.angle_beta   90.00
_cell.angle_gamma   90.00
#
_symmetry.space_group_name_H-M   'P 1'
#
loop_
_entity.id
_entity.type
_entity.pdbx_description
1 polymer ?
#
loop_
_entity_poly.entity_id
_entity_poly.type
_entity_poly.pdbx_seq_one_letter_code
_entity_poly.pdbx_strand_id
1 'polypeptide(L)'
;MKTDGGGWTVIQKRQDGQVYFANRTWNDYANGFGELTTSFWLGLDKIHALSNSGIPVTLRIELRGDLCEDQNGCSKQPNGYWWGEWDFS
;
A
#
# COMPACT_ATOMS: atom_id res chain seq x y z
N MET A 1 0.23 -11.22 -8.55
CA MET A 1 -1.23 -11.25 -8.35
C MET A 1 -1.63 -12.62 -7.81
N LYS A 2 -1.68 -12.81 -6.48
CA LYS A 2 -2.15 -14.06 -5.86
C LYS A 2 -2.88 -13.87 -4.52
N THR A 3 -3.07 -12.63 -4.06
CA THR A 3 -3.86 -12.36 -2.86
C THR A 3 -5.33 -12.59 -3.17
N ASP A 4 -5.97 -13.48 -2.41
CA ASP A 4 -7.41 -13.76 -2.43
C ASP A 4 -8.04 -13.84 -3.84
N GLY A 5 -7.56 -14.78 -4.65
CA GLY A 5 -8.07 -14.96 -6.02
C GLY A 5 -7.64 -13.90 -7.04
N GLY A 6 -7.03 -12.79 -6.63
CA GLY A 6 -6.53 -11.73 -7.51
C GLY A 6 -7.55 -10.61 -7.74
N GLY A 7 -7.43 -9.89 -8.86
CA GLY A 7 -8.33 -8.76 -9.20
C GLY A 7 -8.05 -7.43 -8.46
N TRP A 8 -7.18 -7.45 -7.45
CA TRP A 8 -6.80 -6.26 -6.70
C TRP A 8 -5.94 -5.29 -7.51
N THR A 9 -6.34 -4.02 -7.51
CA THR A 9 -5.49 -2.91 -7.97
C THR A 9 -4.67 -2.39 -6.78
N VAL A 10 -3.35 -2.52 -6.84
CA VAL A 10 -2.47 -1.98 -5.80
C VAL A 10 -2.35 -0.46 -5.99
N ILE A 11 -2.82 0.30 -5.00
CA ILE A 11 -2.77 1.78 -5.04
C ILE A 11 -1.55 2.36 -4.33
N GLN A 12 -0.96 1.58 -3.41
CA GLN A 12 0.20 1.97 -2.61
C GLN A 12 1.01 0.73 -2.24
N LYS A 13 2.34 0.82 -2.30
CA LYS A 13 3.25 -0.24 -1.83
C LYS A 13 4.50 0.34 -1.17
N ARG A 14 4.92 -0.22 -0.03
CA ARG A 14 6.25 0.01 0.58
C ARG A 14 7.01 -1.32 0.66
N GLN A 15 8.25 -1.35 0.17
CA GLN A 15 9.07 -2.57 0.23
C GLN A 15 10.54 -2.35 0.62
N ASP A 16 11.18 -1.26 0.18
CA ASP A 16 12.64 -1.12 0.17
C ASP A 16 13.16 0.25 0.63
N GLY A 17 12.26 1.15 1.05
CA GLY A 17 12.61 2.48 1.56
C GLY A 17 13.18 3.46 0.52
N GLN A 18 13.40 3.04 -0.73
CA GLN A 18 14.06 3.85 -1.76
C GLN A 18 13.21 5.03 -2.25
N VAL A 19 11.89 4.86 -2.21
CA VAL A 19 10.95 5.93 -2.56
C VAL A 19 10.58 6.71 -1.32
N TYR A 20 10.95 7.98 -1.31
CA TYR A 20 10.58 8.93 -0.27
C TYR A 20 9.13 9.40 -0.43
N PHE A 21 8.34 9.25 0.63
CA PHE A 21 6.95 9.71 0.72
C PHE A 21 6.84 11.04 1.50
N ALA A 22 7.87 11.41 2.26
CA ALA A 22 7.94 12.69 2.96
C ALA A 22 8.35 13.83 2.00
N ASN A 23 7.99 15.07 2.35
CA ASN A 23 8.33 16.28 1.59
C ASN A 23 7.90 16.22 0.11
N ARG A 24 6.73 15.62 -0.15
CA ARG A 24 6.08 15.60 -1.46
C ARG A 24 5.02 16.68 -1.52
N THR A 25 4.83 17.25 -2.70
CA THR A 25 3.79 18.26 -2.93
C THR A 25 2.43 17.59 -3.09
N TRP A 26 1.36 18.38 -3.00
CA TRP A 26 0.02 17.93 -3.38
C TRP A 26 -0.01 17.37 -4.79
N ASN A 27 0.67 18.04 -5.73
CA ASN A 27 0.69 17.65 -7.13
C ASN A 27 1.35 16.27 -7.33
N ASP A 28 2.37 15.93 -6.53
CA ASP A 28 2.97 14.59 -6.55
C ASP A 28 1.98 13.54 -6.06
N TYR A 29 1.22 13.82 -5.01
CA TYR A 29 0.19 12.90 -4.49
C TYR A 29 -1.02 12.78 -5.41
N ALA A 30 -1.39 13.85 -6.13
CA ALA A 30 -2.43 13.83 -7.14
C ALA A 30 -2.04 12.93 -8.32
N ASN A 31 -0.83 13.16 -8.88
CA ASN A 31 -0.34 12.45 -10.06
C ASN A 31 0.18 11.04 -9.77
N GLY A 32 0.72 10.78 -8.59
CA GLY A 32 1.43 9.54 -8.26
C GLY A 32 2.94 9.66 -8.43
N PHE A 33 3.68 8.76 -7.77
CA PHE A 33 5.14 8.71 -7.80
C PHE A 33 5.68 7.33 -7.42
N GLY A 34 6.97 7.10 -7.70
CA GLY A 34 7.66 5.84 -7.43
C GLY A 34 7.58 4.85 -8.58
N GLU A 35 7.91 3.60 -8.31
CA GLU A 35 8.07 2.55 -9.32
C GLU A 35 7.13 1.39 -9.03
N LEU A 36 6.33 0.99 -10.02
CA LEU A 36 5.30 -0.05 -9.86
C LEU A 36 5.88 -1.42 -9.47
N THR A 37 7.15 -1.66 -9.81
CA THR A 37 7.86 -2.90 -9.45
C THR A 37 8.32 -2.91 -7.99
N THR A 38 8.51 -1.76 -7.35
CA THR A 38 9.04 -1.63 -5.98
C THR A 38 8.06 -0.91 -5.06
N SER A 39 8.33 0.36 -4.71
CA SER A 39 7.54 1.21 -3.83
C SER A 39 6.91 2.33 -4.65
N PHE A 40 5.60 2.56 -4.51
CA PHE A 40 4.91 3.61 -5.26
C PHE A 40 3.63 4.11 -4.58
N TRP A 41 3.13 5.24 -5.08
CA TRP A 41 1.80 5.79 -4.88
C TRP A 41 1.14 5.99 -6.24
N LEU A 42 -0.05 5.40 -6.46
CA LEU A 42 -0.71 5.40 -7.77
C LEU A 42 -1.14 6.80 -8.24
N GLY A 43 -1.47 7.68 -7.28
CA GLY A 43 -2.00 9.02 -7.51
C GLY A 43 -3.47 9.12 -7.13
N LEU A 44 -3.83 10.18 -6.40
CA LEU A 44 -5.19 10.43 -5.91
C LEU A 44 -6.18 10.55 -7.06
N ASP A 45 -5.81 11.15 -8.19
CA ASP A 45 -6.74 11.32 -9.33
C ASP A 45 -7.17 9.96 -9.91
N LYS A 46 -6.22 9.01 -9.97
CA LYS A 46 -6.50 7.64 -10.43
C LYS A 46 -7.30 6.86 -9.40
N ILE A 47 -6.95 7.00 -8.11
CA ILE A 47 -7.68 6.35 -7.01
C ILE A 47 -9.13 6.84 -6.98
N HIS A 48 -9.35 8.15 -7.13
CA HIS A 48 -10.67 8.75 -7.19
C HIS A 48 -11.48 8.24 -8.39
N ALA A 49 -10.87 8.14 -9.57
CA ALA A 49 -11.54 7.58 -10.75
C ALA A 49 -11.97 6.11 -10.55
N LEU A 50 -11.16 5.31 -9.85
CA LEU A 50 -11.49 3.91 -9.52
C LEU A 50 -12.64 3.83 -8.50
N SER A 51 -12.56 4.60 -7.41
CA SER A 51 -13.55 4.55 -6.34
C SER A 51 -14.88 5.20 -6.71
N ASN A 52 -14.88 6.16 -7.65
CA ASN A 52 -16.09 6.85 -8.11
C ASN A 52 -16.69 6.24 -9.39
N SER A 53 -16.38 4.98 -9.67
CA SER A 53 -16.87 4.26 -10.87
C SER A 53 -18.35 3.83 -10.78
N GLY A 54 -19.02 4.09 -9.65
CA GLY A 54 -20.41 3.69 -9.41
C GLY A 54 -20.59 2.21 -9.06
N ILE A 55 -19.49 1.49 -8.84
CA ILE A 55 -19.45 0.09 -8.42
C ILE A 55 -18.94 0.07 -6.97
N PRO A 56 -19.53 -0.74 -6.07
CA PRO A 56 -18.99 -0.93 -4.73
C PRO A 56 -17.53 -1.40 -4.77
N VAL A 57 -16.69 -0.84 -3.91
CA VAL A 57 -15.26 -1.16 -3.84
C VAL A 57 -14.87 -1.54 -2.42
N THR A 58 -13.96 -2.51 -2.29
CA THR A 58 -13.35 -2.88 -1.01
C THR A 58 -11.93 -2.32 -0.96
N LEU A 59 -11.58 -1.62 0.12
CA LEU A 59 -10.19 -1.28 0.43
C LEU A 59 -9.58 -2.39 1.25
N ARG A 60 -8.48 -2.97 0.78
CA ARG A 60 -7.67 -3.93 1.53
C ARG A 60 -6.31 -3.33 1.86
N ILE A 61 -5.91 -3.39 3.13
CA ILE A 61 -4.57 -2.98 3.57
C ILE A 61 -3.85 -4.21 4.08
N GLU A 62 -2.67 -4.51 3.51
CA GLU A 62 -1.83 -5.63 3.92
C GLU A 62 -0.53 -5.12 4.51
N LEU A 63 -0.16 -5.65 5.68
CA LEU A 63 1.07 -5.31 6.39
C LEU A 63 1.90 -6.57 6.62
N ARG A 64 3.20 -6.45 6.37
CA ARG A 64 4.21 -7.44 6.75
C ARG A 64 5.13 -6.78 7.75
N GLY A 65 5.19 -7.35 8.95
CA GLY A 65 6.11 -6.93 10.00
C GLY A 65 7.26 -7.91 10.15
N ASP A 66 8.47 -7.37 10.34
CA ASP A 66 9.60 -8.10 10.90
C ASP A 66 9.82 -7.62 12.33
N LEU A 67 10.03 -8.55 13.24
CA LEU A 67 10.11 -8.27 14.66
C LEU A 67 11.39 -8.98 15.18
N CYS A 68 12.54 -8.29 15.11
CA CYS A 68 13.90 -8.79 15.45
C CYS A 68 14.12 -9.29 16.89
N GLU A 69 14.68 -10.48 17.05
CA GLU A 69 15.01 -11.05 18.35
C GLU A 69 16.39 -10.69 18.93
N ASP A 70 17.08 -9.68 18.41
CA ASP A 70 18.35 -9.18 18.98
C ASP A 70 18.28 -7.69 19.35
N GLN A 71 19.01 -7.33 20.41
CA GLN A 71 19.05 -5.96 20.97
C GLN A 71 19.74 -4.94 20.03
N ASN A 72 19.92 -5.30 18.75
CA ASN A 72 20.55 -4.48 17.71
C ASN A 72 19.56 -3.97 16.65
N GLY A 73 18.25 -4.15 16.87
CA GLY A 73 17.27 -3.18 16.37
C GLY A 73 16.21 -3.71 15.42
N CYS A 74 15.39 -4.66 15.88
CA CYS A 74 13.92 -4.62 15.72
C CYS A 74 13.23 -5.57 16.73
N SER A 75 11.98 -5.97 16.53
CA SER A 75 11.00 -6.24 17.60
C SER A 75 10.50 -7.68 17.99
N LYS A 76 11.27 -8.75 18.17
CA LYS A 76 10.92 -10.10 18.74
C LYS A 76 9.51 -10.74 18.54
N GLN A 77 8.97 -10.85 17.33
CA GLN A 77 7.68 -11.52 17.09
C GLN A 77 7.76 -12.33 15.78
N PRO A 78 6.96 -13.39 15.62
CA PRO A 78 6.93 -14.13 14.37
C PRO A 78 6.40 -13.22 13.27
N ASN A 79 7.19 -13.00 12.21
CA ASN A 79 6.78 -12.70 10.83
C ASN A 79 5.25 -12.58 10.62
N GLY A 80 4.68 -11.45 11.04
CA GLY A 80 3.24 -11.26 11.07
C GLY A 80 2.75 -10.77 9.71
N TYR A 81 1.78 -11.50 9.14
CA TYR A 81 0.99 -11.02 8.01
C TYR A 81 -0.37 -10.58 8.50
N TRP A 82 -0.63 -9.28 8.41
CA TRP A 82 -1.87 -8.67 8.86
C TRP A 82 -2.59 -8.07 7.68
N TRP A 83 -3.90 -8.17 7.65
CA TRP A 83 -4.71 -7.43 6.71
C TRP A 83 -6.03 -7.00 7.31
N GLY A 84 -6.59 -5.93 6.75
CA GLY A 84 -7.94 -5.47 7.02
C GLY A 84 -8.64 -5.12 5.72
N GLU A 85 -9.96 -5.26 5.72
CA GLU A 85 -10.83 -4.94 4.59
C GLU A 85 -11.96 -4.01 5.03
N TRP A 86 -12.30 -3.06 4.16
CA TRP A 86 -13.35 -2.08 4.37
C TRP A 86 -14.15 -1.91 3.09
N ASP A 87 -15.44 -2.20 3.16
CA ASP A 87 -16.35 -2.04 2.04
C ASP A 87 -16.86 -0.60 1.95
N PHE A 88 -16.81 -0.05 0.74
CA PHE A 88 -17.37 1.24 0.37
C PHE A 88 -18.46 1.00 -0.68
N SER A 89 -19.71 1.21 -0.26
CA SER A 89 -20.93 1.06 -1.06
C SER A 89 -21.49 2.41 -1.50
#